data_AF-A0A520JIV2-F1
#
_entry.id   AF-A0A520JIV2-F1
#
_cell.length_a   1.000
_cell.length_b   1.000
_cell.length_c   1.000
_cell.angle_alpha   90.00
_cell.angle_beta   90.00
_cell.angle_gamma   90.00
#
_symmetry.space_group_name_H-M   'P 1'
#
loop_
_entity.id
_entity.type
_entity.pdbx_description
1 polymer ?
#
loop_
_entity_poly.entity_id
_entity_poly.type
_entity_poly.pdbx_seq_one_letter_code
_entity_poly.pdbx_strand_id
1 'polypeptide(L)' 'RTDFPRGNHPQLIDSIVTKLWPLGDDTTFLPGHGPASTFAHERATNMFVSDSALAA' A
#
# COMPACT_ATOMS: atom_id res chain seq x y z
N ARG A 1 -0.51 -10.34 -0.83
CA ARG A 1 0.13 -11.60 -0.35
C ARG A 1 1.38 -11.86 -1.17
N THR A 2 2.47 -12.23 -0.52
CA THR A 2 3.79 -12.43 -1.17
C THR A 2 4.39 -13.80 -0.88
N ASP A 3 3.68 -14.61 -0.09
CA ASP A 3 4.08 -15.89 0.48
C ASP A 3 3.81 -17.11 -0.43
N PHE A 4 3.13 -16.90 -1.56
CA PHE A 4 2.91 -17.93 -2.57
C PHE A 4 4.01 -17.97 -3.63
N PRO A 5 4.13 -19.09 -4.39
CA PRO A 5 4.99 -19.14 -5.57
C PRO A 5 4.74 -17.94 -6.50
N ARG A 6 5.83 -17.30 -6.97
CA ARG A 6 5.85 -16.07 -7.76
C ARG A 6 5.51 -14.77 -7.01
N GLY A 7 5.27 -14.82 -5.71
CA GLY A 7 5.19 -13.62 -4.87
C GLY A 7 6.53 -12.88 -4.81
N ASN A 8 6.51 -11.55 -4.87
CA ASN A 8 7.70 -10.71 -4.74
C ASN A 8 7.37 -9.49 -3.87
N HIS A 9 7.88 -9.50 -2.64
CA HIS A 9 7.57 -8.46 -1.65
C HIS A 9 8.15 -7.09 -2.01
N PRO A 10 9.44 -6.96 -2.39
CA PRO A 10 9.98 -5.71 -2.90
C PRO A 10 9.19 -5.13 -4.08
N GLN A 11 8.82 -5.96 -5.06
CA GLN A 11 8.04 -5.52 -6.22
C GLN A 11 6.64 -5.03 -5.82
N LEU A 12 6.00 -5.67 -4.85
CA LEU A 12 4.69 -5.25 -4.36
C LEU A 12 4.77 -3.87 -3.70
N ILE A 13 5.76 -3.65 -2.84
CA ILE A 13 5.98 -2.34 -2.20
C ILE A 13 6.24 -1.28 -3.27
N ASP A 14 7.15 -1.54 -4.22
CA ASP A 14 7.48 -0.61 -5.30
C ASP A 14 6.24 -0.25 -6.14
N SER A 15 5.40 -1.24 -6.44
CA SER A 15 4.15 -1.00 -7.19
C SER A 15 3.17 -0.12 -6.41
N ILE A 16 3.03 -0.32 -5.09
CA ILE A 16 2.16 0.51 -4.26
C ILE A 16 2.67 1.96 -4.26
N VAL A 17 3.96 2.16 -3.99
CA VAL A 17 4.55 3.50 -3.86
C VAL A 17 4.57 4.25 -5.20
N THR A 18 4.86 3.57 -6.32
CA THR A 18 5.02 4.23 -7.62
C THR A 18 3.73 4.34 -8.44
N LYS A 19 2.70 3.53 -8.11
CA LYS A 19 1.43 3.52 -8.86
C LYS A 19 0.25 4.03 -8.06
N LEU A 20 0.20 3.76 -6.76
CA LEU A 20 -0.97 4.09 -5.93
C LEU A 20 -0.77 5.42 -5.21
N TRP A 21 0.33 5.62 -4.47
CA TRP A 21 0.57 6.88 -3.75
C TRP A 21 0.51 8.15 -4.61
N PRO A 22 0.92 8.15 -5.90
CA PRO A 22 0.80 9.32 -6.76
C PRO A 22 -0.65 9.72 -7.10
N LEU A 23 -1.64 8.86 -6.84
CA LEU A 23 -3.05 9.19 -7.07
C LEU A 23 -3.60 10.18 -6.02
N GLY A 24 -2.86 10.41 -4.93
CA GLY A 24 -3.17 11.42 -3.93
C GLY A 24 -4.05 10.92 -2.78
N ASP A 25 -3.99 11.67 -1.69
CA ASP A 25 -4.51 11.26 -0.38
C ASP A 25 -6.04 11.14 -0.31
N ASP A 26 -6.76 11.89 -1.14
CA ASP A 26 -8.23 11.85 -1.27
C ASP A 26 -8.74 10.58 -1.98
N THR A 27 -7.84 9.76 -2.53
CA THR A 27 -8.21 8.52 -3.21
C THR A 27 -8.75 7.50 -2.21
N THR A 28 -10.03 7.14 -2.39
CA THR A 28 -10.65 5.98 -1.74
C THR A 28 -10.46 4.74 -2.61
N PHE A 29 -10.19 3.60 -2.00
CA PHE A 29 -10.06 2.33 -2.71
C PHE A 29 -10.85 1.21 -2.02
N LEU A 30 -11.25 0.23 -2.84
CA LEU A 30 -11.93 -0.99 -2.39
C LEU A 30 -10.93 -2.15 -2.50
N PRO A 31 -10.40 -2.69 -1.38
CA PRO A 31 -9.49 -3.81 -1.45
C PRO A 31 -10.21 -5.09 -1.86
N GLY A 32 -9.45 -6.09 -2.32
CA GLY A 32 -10.01 -7.43 -2.58
C GLY A 32 -10.52 -8.14 -1.33
N HIS A 33 -10.05 -7.74 -0.14
CA HIS A 33 -10.49 -8.25 1.16
C HIS A 33 -10.49 -7.14 2.21
N GLY A 34 -11.45 -7.18 3.13
CA GLY A 34 -11.59 -6.20 4.21
C GLY A 34 -12.43 -4.97 3.81
N PRO A 35 -12.49 -3.96 4.69
CA PRO A 35 -13.27 -2.74 4.44
C PRO A 35 -12.57 -1.81 3.44
N ALA A 36 -13.33 -0.88 2.87
CA ALA A 36 -12.78 0.23 2.09
C ALA A 36 -11.86 1.11 2.96
N SER A 37 -10.89 1.76 2.32
CA SER A 37 -9.94 2.66 2.98
C SER A 37 -9.55 3.82 2.04
N THR A 38 -8.73 4.75 2.53
CA THR A 38 -8.16 5.87 1.75
C THR A 38 -6.65 5.82 1.76
N PHE A 39 -6.02 6.39 0.73
CA PHE A 39 -4.56 6.46 0.70
C PHE A 39 -3.99 7.32 1.82
N ALA A 40 -4.68 8.39 2.22
CA ALA A 40 -4.33 9.14 3.43
C ALA A 40 -4.24 8.24 4.67
N HIS A 41 -5.22 7.36 4.87
CA HIS A 41 -5.25 6.45 6.03
C HIS A 41 -4.08 5.47 5.98
N GLU A 42 -3.89 4.78 4.85
CA GLU A 42 -2.83 3.77 4.72
C GLU A 42 -1.43 4.39 4.82
N ARG A 43 -1.19 5.58 4.25
CA ARG A 43 0.10 6.27 4.39
C ARG A 43 0.41 6.67 5.83
N ALA A 44 -0.61 6.85 6.66
CA ALA A 44 -0.43 7.14 8.08
C ALA A 44 -0.26 5.87 8.94
N THR A 45 -0.93 4.77 8.60
CA THR A 45 -1.13 3.65 9.54
C THR A 45 -0.61 2.29 9.07
N ASN A 46 -0.39 2.10 7.77
CA ASN A 46 -0.05 0.79 7.22
C ASN A 46 1.36 0.34 7.64
N MET A 47 1.46 -0.81 8.28
CA MET A 47 2.74 -1.30 8.83
C MET A 47 3.84 -1.59 7.79
N PHE A 48 3.52 -1.66 6.49
CA PHE A 48 4.47 -1.99 5.43
C PHE A 48 4.77 -0.82 4.49
N VAL A 49 3.80 0.07 4.29
CA VAL A 49 3.86 1.11 3.25
C VAL A 49 3.42 2.49 3.75
N SER A 50 3.30 2.69 5.06
CA SER A 50 3.16 4.03 5.63
C SER A 50 4.41 4.86 5.37
N ASP A 51 4.26 6.18 5.42
CA ASP A 51 5.38 7.12 5.32
C ASP A 51 6.43 6.86 6.40
N SER A 52 6.00 6.44 7.60
CA SER A 52 6.89 6.05 8.69
C SER A 52 7.61 4.72 8.44
N ALA A 53 6.94 3.73 7.85
CA ALA A 53 7.53 2.43 7.53
C ALA A 53 8.56 2.53 6.40
N LEU A 54 8.34 3.43 5.44
CA LEU A 54 9.24 3.64 4.29
C LEU A 54 10.46 4.52 4.62
N ALA A 55 10.41 5.30 5.70
CA ALA A 55 11.51 6.16 6.13
C ALA A 55 12.55 5.46 7.04
N ALA A 56 12.26 4.22 7.46
CA ALA A 56 13.12 3.40 8.32
C ALA A 56 14.06 2.50 7.51
#